data_AF-R7W0L7-F1
#
_entry.id   AF-R7W0L7-F1
#
_cell.length_a   1.000
_cell.length_b   1.000
_cell.length_c   1.000
_cell.angle_alpha   90.00
_cell.angle_beta   90.00
_cell.angle_gamma   90.00
#
_symmetry.space_group_name_H-M   'P 1'
#
loop_
_entity.id
_entity.type
_entity.pdbx_description
1 polymer ?
#
loop_
_entity_poly.entity_id
_entity_poly.type
_entity_poly.pdbx_seq_one_letter_code
_entity_poly.pdbx_strand_id
1 'polypeptide(L)'
;MIEALFMNNSMPAAPPRDAGRKPAVPPFRQEERVLDPKKAQNIAILLRALNVTREEVSDALLDGNAECLGSELLETLVKMAPTKEEEVKLRDYSGDLAKLGTAERFLKTVLDIPFAFKRVDAMLYRANFETEINYLRKSFETLEAACEDLRGSRLFLKLLEAVLRTGNRMNVGTNRGEAKAFKLDTLLKLADVKGADGKTTLLHFVVQEMIR
;
A
#
# COMPACT_ATOMS: atom_id res chain seq x y z
N MET A 1 31.01 21.78 7.76
CA MET A 1 30.18 20.64 8.25
C MET A 1 29.37 20.00 7.10
N ILE A 2 30.03 19.72 5.96
CA ILE A 2 29.55 18.91 4.82
C ILE A 2 30.69 17.98 4.37
N GLU A 3 31.95 18.42 4.54
CA GLU A 3 33.17 17.66 4.25
C GLU A 3 33.23 16.30 4.96
N ALA A 4 32.63 16.17 6.15
CA ALA A 4 32.56 14.90 6.87
C ALA A 4 31.74 13.80 6.14
N LEU A 5 30.83 14.19 5.24
CA LEU A 5 29.99 13.24 4.48
C LEU A 5 30.68 12.71 3.21
N PHE A 6 31.77 13.35 2.76
CA PHE A 6 32.38 13.11 1.45
C PHE A 6 33.92 12.93 1.47
N MET A 7 34.56 12.88 2.63
CA MET A 7 36.02 12.72 2.71
C MET A 7 36.47 11.31 2.27
N ASN A 8 37.12 11.26 1.10
CA ASN A 8 37.83 10.11 0.57
C ASN A 8 39.23 10.06 1.21
N ASN A 9 39.51 9.07 2.06
CA ASN A 9 40.74 9.00 2.86
C ASN A 9 41.96 8.49 2.08
N SER A 10 42.22 9.06 0.90
CA SER A 10 43.40 8.77 0.07
C SER A 10 44.48 9.82 0.29
N MET A 11 45.24 9.68 1.39
CA MET A 11 46.53 10.35 1.54
C MET A 11 47.60 9.60 0.73
N PRO A 12 48.53 10.30 0.04
CA PRO A 12 49.61 9.67 -0.72
C PRO A 12 50.66 9.04 0.21
N ALA A 13 51.22 7.92 -0.24
CA ALA A 13 52.15 7.07 0.50
C ALA A 13 53.38 7.82 1.04
N ALA A 14 53.65 7.66 2.33
CA ALA A 14 54.93 7.98 2.97
C ALA A 14 55.83 6.72 3.04
N PRO A 15 57.17 6.85 3.08
CA PRO A 15 58.11 5.76 2.85
C PRO A 15 58.19 4.80 4.06
N PRO A 16 58.74 3.57 3.89
CA PRO A 16 58.54 2.49 4.84
C PRO A 16 59.43 2.69 6.08
N ARG A 17 58.81 2.62 7.27
CA ARG A 17 59.53 2.42 8.53
C ARG A 17 58.83 1.39 9.41
N ASP A 18 59.65 0.40 9.74
CA ASP A 18 59.66 -0.57 10.84
C ASP A 18 58.42 -1.41 11.18
N ALA A 19 58.72 -2.71 11.32
CA ALA A 19 57.81 -3.77 11.71
C ALA A 19 57.30 -3.56 13.15
N GLY A 20 56.03 -3.15 13.28
CA GLY A 20 55.31 -3.08 14.54
C GLY A 20 53.84 -3.46 14.35
N ARG A 21 53.40 -4.47 15.11
CA ARG A 21 52.04 -5.06 15.20
C ARG A 21 50.89 -4.21 14.65
N LYS A 22 50.14 -4.76 13.69
CA LYS A 22 48.78 -4.29 13.35
C LYS A 22 47.88 -4.39 14.59
N PRO A 23 47.07 -3.37 14.92
CA PRO A 23 46.01 -3.51 15.90
C PRO A 23 45.01 -4.56 15.41
N ALA A 24 44.70 -5.52 16.27
CA ALA A 24 43.79 -6.61 15.95
C ALA A 24 42.41 -6.05 15.57
N VAL A 25 41.89 -6.50 14.42
CA VAL A 25 40.47 -6.38 14.08
C VAL A 25 39.68 -6.94 15.27
N PRO A 26 38.68 -6.23 15.82
CA PRO A 26 37.88 -6.77 16.91
C PRO A 26 37.35 -8.15 16.46
N PRO A 27 37.45 -9.18 17.31
CA PRO A 27 37.04 -10.53 16.94
C PRO A 27 35.61 -10.46 16.43
N PHE A 28 35.38 -11.02 15.24
CA PHE A 28 34.05 -11.21 14.68
C PHE A 28 33.24 -11.94 15.75
N ARG A 29 32.35 -11.23 16.47
CA ARG A 29 31.49 -11.85 17.45
C ARG A 29 30.61 -12.80 16.66
N GLN A 30 30.75 -14.09 16.92
CA GLN A 30 29.91 -15.10 16.33
C GLN A 30 28.51 -14.89 16.91
N GLU A 31 27.69 -14.12 16.19
CA GLU A 31 26.31 -13.87 16.58
C GLU A 31 25.53 -15.17 16.45
N GLU A 32 24.89 -15.59 17.54
CA GLU A 32 23.99 -16.73 17.51
C GLU A 32 22.70 -16.29 16.82
N ARG A 33 22.42 -16.91 15.67
CA ARG A 33 21.29 -16.54 14.81
C ARG A 33 20.11 -17.45 15.09
N VAL A 34 19.02 -16.85 15.56
CA VAL A 34 17.75 -17.56 15.79
C VAL A 34 16.80 -17.36 14.60
N LEU A 35 16.86 -16.18 13.98
CA LEU A 35 16.05 -15.81 12.82
C LEU A 35 16.75 -16.18 11.51
N ASP A 36 15.95 -16.32 10.45
CA ASP A 36 16.50 -16.37 9.10
C ASP A 36 17.33 -15.09 8.81
N PRO A 37 18.54 -15.20 8.21
CA PRO A 37 19.40 -14.05 7.97
C PRO A 37 18.75 -12.93 7.15
N LYS A 38 17.88 -13.25 6.18
CA LYS A 38 17.18 -12.25 5.37
C LYS A 38 16.14 -11.53 6.22
N LYS A 39 15.41 -12.25 7.07
CA LYS A 39 14.44 -11.67 8.01
C LYS A 39 15.12 -10.77 9.03
N ALA A 40 16.20 -11.24 9.66
CA ALA A 40 16.98 -10.45 10.61
C ALA A 40 17.52 -9.16 9.98
N GLN A 41 18.04 -9.25 8.75
CA GLN A 41 18.50 -8.08 8.01
C GLN A 41 17.36 -7.10 7.71
N ASN A 42 16.20 -7.58 7.26
CA ASN A 42 15.04 -6.74 6.99
C ASN A 42 14.58 -6.00 8.26
N ILE A 43 14.47 -6.71 9.38
CA ILE A 43 14.11 -6.11 10.68
C ILE A 43 15.15 -5.06 11.09
N ALA A 44 16.44 -5.36 10.97
CA ALA A 44 17.50 -4.41 11.31
C ALA A 44 17.48 -3.14 10.44
N ILE A 45 17.15 -3.25 9.15
CA ILE A 45 16.95 -2.10 8.25
C ILE A 45 15.76 -1.28 8.71
N LEU A 46 14.63 -1.92 8.99
CA LEU A 46 13.42 -1.25 9.43
C LEU A 46 13.65 -0.51 10.76
N LEU A 47 14.30 -1.15 11.74
CA LEU A 47 14.64 -0.51 13.02
C LEU A 47 15.51 0.75 12.84
N ARG A 48 16.45 0.74 11.87
CA ARG A 48 17.26 1.93 11.56
C ARG A 48 16.44 3.04 10.90
N ALA A 49 15.47 2.68 10.07
CA ALA A 49 14.62 3.65 9.36
C ALA A 49 13.60 4.31 10.31
N LEU A 50 13.12 3.58 11.31
CA LEU A 50 12.04 4.02 12.19
C LEU A 50 12.49 5.10 13.18
N ASN A 51 13.79 5.21 13.50
CA ASN A 51 14.32 6.18 14.46
C ASN A 51 13.58 6.21 15.83
N VAL A 52 12.88 5.12 16.16
CA VAL A 52 12.18 4.90 17.43
C VAL A 52 13.00 3.92 18.26
N THR A 53 13.11 4.20 19.55
CA THR A 53 13.81 3.33 20.50
C THR A 53 12.99 2.09 20.82
N ARG A 54 13.66 1.01 21.20
CA ARG A 54 12.99 -0.24 21.63
C ARG A 54 12.14 -0.01 22.88
N GLU A 55 12.56 0.92 23.75
CA GLU A 55 11.85 1.32 24.96
C GLU A 55 10.52 1.99 24.59
N GLU A 56 10.51 2.97 23.70
CA GLU A 56 9.28 3.63 23.22
C GLU A 56 8.29 2.65 22.60
N VAL A 57 8.76 1.69 21.79
CA VAL A 57 7.89 0.64 21.23
C VAL A 57 7.29 -0.22 22.35
N SER A 58 8.09 -0.58 23.36
CA SER A 58 7.66 -1.44 24.45
C SER A 58 6.61 -0.75 25.32
N ASP A 59 6.86 0.51 25.68
CA ASP A 59 5.95 1.33 26.49
C ASP A 59 4.63 1.56 25.74
N ALA A 60 4.69 1.92 24.46
CA ALA A 60 3.49 2.11 23.65
C ALA A 60 2.63 0.84 23.52
N LEU A 61 3.26 -0.34 23.44
CA LEU A 61 2.55 -1.64 23.41
C LEU A 61 1.92 -2.00 24.76
N LEU A 62 2.58 -1.67 25.88
CA LEU A 62 2.05 -1.88 27.23
C LEU A 62 0.85 -0.96 27.49
N ASP A 63 0.99 0.32 27.16
CA ASP A 63 -0.03 1.36 27.36
C ASP A 63 -1.17 1.27 26.32
N GLY A 64 -0.95 0.57 25.21
CA GLY A 64 -1.93 0.46 24.11
C GLY A 64 -2.16 1.79 23.38
N ASN A 65 -1.15 2.66 23.36
CA ASN A 65 -1.22 3.97 22.74
C ASN A 65 -0.80 3.92 21.25
N ALA A 66 -1.78 3.73 20.36
CA ALA A 66 -1.55 3.66 18.92
C ALA A 66 -1.07 4.98 18.30
N GLU A 67 -1.42 6.12 18.89
CA GLU A 67 -1.07 7.46 18.36
C GLU A 67 0.41 7.79 18.53
N CYS A 68 1.06 7.20 19.53
CA CYS A 68 2.48 7.40 19.80
C CYS A 68 3.37 6.76 18.72
N LEU A 69 2.94 5.63 18.14
CA LEU A 69 3.72 4.92 17.14
C LEU A 69 3.35 5.34 15.71
N GLY A 70 2.08 5.65 15.46
CA GLY A 70 1.57 5.93 14.12
C GLY A 70 1.34 4.65 13.30
N SER A 71 0.47 4.75 12.28
CA SER A 71 0.05 3.60 11.46
C SER A 71 1.21 2.99 10.66
N GLU A 72 2.09 3.80 10.09
CA GLU A 72 3.24 3.32 9.29
C GLU A 72 4.21 2.44 10.11
N LEU A 73 4.49 2.85 11.35
CA LEU A 73 5.33 2.07 12.25
C LEU A 73 4.61 0.79 12.70
N LEU A 74 3.32 0.88 13.03
CA LEU A 74 2.52 -0.30 13.38
C LEU A 74 2.46 -1.32 12.23
N GLU A 75 2.25 -0.88 10.98
CA GLU A 75 2.33 -1.75 9.79
C GLU A 75 3.70 -2.41 9.64
N THR A 76 4.75 -1.65 9.96
CA THR A 76 6.11 -2.17 9.93
C THR A 76 6.33 -3.22 11.00
N LEU A 77 5.85 -2.99 12.23
CA LEU A 77 5.92 -3.93 13.35
C LEU A 77 5.17 -5.23 13.05
N VAL A 78 3.99 -5.17 12.41
CA VAL A 78 3.26 -6.37 11.96
C VAL A 78 4.14 -7.24 11.05
N LYS A 79 4.88 -6.63 10.12
CA LYS A 79 5.79 -7.34 9.20
C LYS A 79 6.99 -7.97 9.91
N MET A 80 7.31 -7.55 11.13
CA MET A 80 8.40 -8.12 11.94
C MET A 80 7.98 -9.36 12.73
N ALA A 81 6.69 -9.71 12.76
CA ALA A 81 6.18 -10.81 13.57
C ALA A 81 6.97 -12.11 13.36
N PRO A 82 7.51 -12.75 14.42
CA PRO A 82 8.18 -14.03 14.32
C PRO A 82 7.18 -15.14 13.96
N THR A 83 7.64 -16.22 13.34
CA THR A 83 6.85 -17.44 13.26
C THR A 83 6.71 -18.06 14.65
N LYS A 84 5.77 -18.99 14.84
CA LYS A 84 5.60 -19.68 16.14
C LYS A 84 6.88 -20.40 16.57
N GLU A 85 7.60 -20.98 15.63
CA GLU A 85 8.86 -21.68 15.89
C GLU A 85 9.98 -20.70 16.29
N GLU A 86 10.09 -19.56 15.60
CA GLU A 86 11.04 -18.49 15.94
C GLU A 86 10.72 -17.89 17.32
N GLU A 87 9.44 -17.67 17.60
CA GLU A 87 8.96 -17.15 18.87
C GLU A 87 9.35 -18.06 20.04
N VAL A 88 9.11 -19.38 19.93
CA VAL A 88 9.53 -20.34 20.96
C VAL A 88 11.04 -20.30 21.15
N LYS A 89 11.82 -20.35 20.06
CA LYS A 89 13.28 -20.29 20.15
C LYS A 89 13.80 -18.99 20.79
N LEU A 90 13.18 -17.85 20.48
CA LEU A 90 13.55 -16.56 21.06
C LEU A 90 13.17 -16.46 22.54
N ARG A 91 12.01 -17.00 22.94
CA ARG A 91 11.59 -17.06 24.36
C ARG A 91 12.53 -17.96 25.17
N ASP A 92 12.79 -19.16 24.67
CA ASP A 92 13.58 -20.20 25.35
C ASP A 92 15.09 -19.96 25.28
N TYR A 93 15.54 -18.95 24.53
CA TYR A 93 16.94 -18.56 24.48
C TYR A 93 17.43 -18.10 25.87
N SER A 94 18.24 -18.94 26.51
CA SER A 94 18.87 -18.71 27.81
C SER A 94 20.35 -18.31 27.71
N GLY A 95 20.84 -18.04 26.50
CA GLY A 95 22.21 -17.58 26.25
C GLY A 95 22.41 -16.11 26.59
N ASP A 96 23.62 -15.61 26.33
CA ASP A 96 23.96 -14.20 26.54
C ASP A 96 23.29 -13.32 25.47
N LEU A 97 22.40 -12.42 25.90
CA LEU A 97 21.72 -11.47 25.02
C LEU A 97 22.69 -10.62 24.19
N ALA A 98 23.91 -10.38 24.66
CA ALA A 98 24.92 -9.63 23.92
C ALA A 98 25.48 -10.38 22.69
N LYS A 99 25.20 -11.69 22.58
CA LYS A 99 25.54 -12.53 21.41
C LYS A 99 24.43 -12.58 20.36
N LEU A 100 23.23 -12.10 20.68
CA LEU A 100 22.14 -12.00 19.73
C LEU A 100 22.30 -10.77 18.83
N GLY A 101 21.92 -10.94 17.56
CA GLY A 101 21.81 -9.83 16.62
C GLY A 101 20.83 -8.76 17.09
N THR A 102 20.89 -7.58 16.47
CA THR A 102 20.01 -6.44 16.83
C THR A 102 18.53 -6.77 16.66
N ALA A 103 18.17 -7.50 15.60
CA ALA A 103 16.81 -7.93 15.33
C ALA A 103 16.31 -8.95 16.38
N GLU A 104 17.11 -9.97 16.70
CA GLU A 104 16.75 -10.96 17.72
C GLU A 104 16.58 -10.33 19.10
N ARG A 105 17.47 -9.41 19.48
CA ARG A 105 17.34 -8.68 20.75
C ARG A 105 16.05 -7.87 20.81
N PHE A 106 15.73 -7.14 19.73
CA PHE A 106 14.49 -6.38 19.65
C PHE A 106 13.26 -7.28 19.78
N LEU A 107 13.18 -8.33 18.97
CA LEU A 107 12.05 -9.26 19.01
C LEU A 107 11.92 -9.96 20.36
N LYS A 108 13.02 -10.35 21.01
CA LYS A 108 12.97 -10.97 22.32
C LYS A 108 12.36 -10.03 23.37
N THR A 109 12.78 -8.77 23.41
CA THR A 109 12.18 -7.75 24.29
C THR A 109 10.70 -7.53 24.01
N VAL A 110 10.31 -7.43 22.74
CA VAL A 110 8.90 -7.28 22.36
C VAL A 110 8.08 -8.51 22.74
N LEU A 111 8.63 -9.72 22.60
CA LEU A 111 7.95 -10.98 22.96
C LEU A 111 7.73 -11.16 24.47
N ASP A 112 8.50 -10.48 25.31
CA ASP A 112 8.27 -10.45 26.76
C ASP A 112 6.93 -9.75 27.10
N ILE A 113 6.41 -8.91 26.19
CA ILE A 113 5.10 -8.28 26.33
C ILE A 113 3.99 -9.30 26.01
N PRO A 114 3.03 -9.52 26.91
CA PRO A 114 1.91 -10.43 26.67
C PRO A 114 1.12 -10.03 25.43
N PHE A 115 1.02 -10.96 24.48
CA PHE A 115 0.29 -10.80 23.22
C PHE A 115 0.80 -9.64 22.33
N ALA A 116 2.09 -9.31 22.40
CA ALA A 116 2.70 -8.16 21.71
C ALA A 116 2.19 -7.94 20.27
N PHE A 117 2.34 -8.93 19.38
CA PHE A 117 1.94 -8.77 17.98
C PHE A 117 0.41 -8.69 17.79
N LYS A 118 -0.39 -9.33 18.65
CA LYS A 118 -1.85 -9.12 18.64
C LYS A 118 -2.23 -7.71 19.09
N ARG A 119 -1.47 -7.11 20.02
CA ARG A 119 -1.64 -5.70 20.41
C ARG A 119 -1.28 -4.78 19.26
N VAL A 120 -0.18 -5.05 18.54
CA VAL A 120 0.18 -4.32 17.31
C VAL A 120 -0.96 -4.37 16.30
N ASP A 121 -1.50 -5.56 16.01
CA ASP A 121 -2.63 -5.72 15.07
C ASP A 121 -3.85 -4.90 15.49
N ALA A 122 -4.23 -4.97 16.78
CA ALA A 122 -5.37 -4.22 17.31
C ALA A 122 -5.14 -2.70 17.30
N MET A 123 -3.92 -2.26 17.61
CA MET A 123 -3.54 -0.85 17.56
C MET A 123 -3.54 -0.31 16.14
N LEU A 124 -3.02 -1.09 15.17
CA LEU A 124 -3.05 -0.74 13.76
C LEU A 124 -4.48 -0.60 13.25
N TYR A 125 -5.34 -1.57 13.58
CA TYR A 125 -6.75 -1.51 13.24
C TYR A 125 -7.41 -0.24 13.81
N ARG A 126 -7.18 0.06 15.09
CA ARG A 126 -7.72 1.27 15.73
C ARG A 126 -7.20 2.55 15.07
N ALA A 127 -5.92 2.60 14.71
CA ALA A 127 -5.31 3.77 14.06
C ALA A 127 -5.91 4.03 12.66
N ASN A 128 -6.22 2.97 11.91
CA ASN A 128 -6.74 3.08 10.55
C ASN A 128 -8.28 3.17 10.48
N PHE A 129 -8.98 2.78 11.54
CA PHE A 129 -10.44 2.59 11.54
C PHE A 129 -11.20 3.80 10.99
N GLU A 130 -10.97 4.99 11.55
CA GLU A 130 -11.74 6.18 11.17
C GLU A 130 -11.45 6.59 9.72
N THR A 131 -10.20 6.47 9.28
CA THR A 131 -9.80 6.76 7.90
C THR A 131 -10.45 5.80 6.91
N GLU A 132 -10.43 4.50 7.20
CA GLU A 132 -11.05 3.47 6.34
C GLU A 132 -12.56 3.63 6.27
N ILE A 133 -13.23 3.84 7.41
CA ILE A 133 -14.68 4.06 7.46
C ILE A 133 -15.07 5.32 6.68
N ASN A 134 -14.33 6.41 6.83
CA ASN A 134 -14.62 7.65 6.10
C ASN A 134 -14.39 7.50 4.59
N TYR A 135 -13.35 6.77 4.18
CA TYR A 135 -13.13 6.43 2.78
C TYR A 135 -14.30 5.64 2.20
N LEU A 136 -14.72 4.57 2.88
CA LEU A 136 -15.84 3.73 2.45
C LEU A 136 -17.15 4.53 2.38
N ARG A 137 -17.44 5.34 3.40
CA ARG A 137 -18.65 6.18 3.44
C ARG A 137 -18.71 7.12 2.24
N LYS A 138 -17.62 7.86 1.96
CA LYS A 138 -17.53 8.74 0.79
C LYS A 138 -17.67 7.99 -0.54
N SER A 139 -17.10 6.79 -0.62
CA SER A 139 -17.24 5.95 -1.81
C SER A 139 -18.69 5.54 -2.05
N PHE A 140 -19.42 5.18 -0.99
CA PHE A 140 -20.85 4.83 -1.08
C PHE A 140 -21.72 6.05 -1.41
N GLU A 141 -21.49 7.18 -0.74
CA GLU A 141 -22.19 8.45 -1.03
C GLU A 141 -22.02 8.85 -2.50
N THR A 142 -20.82 8.72 -3.05
CA THR A 142 -20.54 9.01 -4.47
C THR A 142 -21.32 8.07 -5.39
N LEU A 143 -21.36 6.77 -5.08
CA LEU A 143 -22.07 5.78 -5.88
C LEU A 143 -23.59 5.98 -5.84
N GLU A 144 -24.12 6.27 -4.65
CA GLU A 144 -25.54 6.54 -4.44
C GLU A 144 -25.97 7.78 -5.21
N ALA A 145 -25.25 8.90 -5.05
CA ALA A 145 -25.51 10.14 -5.78
C ALA A 145 -25.47 9.93 -7.30
N ALA A 146 -24.45 9.23 -7.82
CA ALA A 146 -24.36 8.94 -9.25
C ALA A 146 -25.54 8.08 -9.76
N CYS A 147 -26.00 7.12 -8.95
CA CYS A 147 -27.15 6.28 -9.29
C CYS A 147 -28.47 7.08 -9.27
N GLU A 148 -28.63 7.97 -8.29
CA GLU A 148 -29.79 8.87 -8.20
C GLU A 148 -29.83 9.84 -9.36
N ASP A 149 -28.70 10.49 -9.69
CA ASP A 149 -28.57 11.40 -10.82
C ASP A 149 -28.91 10.70 -12.15
N LEU A 150 -28.37 9.50 -12.37
CA LEU A 150 -28.63 8.75 -13.60
C LEU A 150 -30.10 8.34 -13.71
N ARG A 151 -30.71 7.88 -12.61
CA ARG A 151 -32.12 7.46 -12.56
C ARG A 151 -33.08 8.65 -12.68
N GLY A 152 -32.72 9.79 -12.11
CA GLY A 152 -33.49 11.02 -12.11
C GLY A 152 -33.34 11.85 -13.40
N SER A 153 -32.31 11.59 -14.20
CA SER A 153 -32.01 12.38 -15.40
C SER A 153 -33.00 12.14 -16.53
N ARG A 154 -33.97 13.05 -16.66
CA ARG A 154 -34.90 13.09 -17.80
C ARG A 154 -34.17 13.26 -19.14
N LEU A 155 -33.06 14.00 -19.16
CA LEU A 155 -32.28 14.21 -20.37
C LEU A 155 -31.59 12.91 -20.81
N PHE A 156 -31.07 12.13 -19.87
CA PHE A 156 -30.48 10.83 -20.16
C PHE A 156 -31.53 9.87 -20.74
N LEU A 157 -32.74 9.83 -20.17
CA LEU A 157 -33.84 9.03 -20.72
C LEU A 157 -34.21 9.45 -22.16
N LYS A 158 -34.28 10.77 -22.43
CA LYS A 158 -34.49 11.28 -23.79
C LYS A 158 -33.37 10.88 -24.76
N LEU A 159 -32.11 10.88 -24.32
CA LEU A 159 -30.99 10.40 -25.10
C LEU A 159 -31.16 8.92 -25.46
N LEU A 160 -31.48 8.07 -24.47
CA LEU A 160 -31.72 6.65 -24.71
C LEU A 160 -32.86 6.44 -25.71
N GLU A 161 -33.94 7.19 -25.61
CA GLU A 161 -35.06 7.13 -26.54
C GLU A 161 -34.66 7.55 -27.96
N ALA A 162 -33.92 8.65 -28.11
CA ALA A 162 -33.43 9.13 -29.40
C ALA A 162 -32.50 8.11 -30.07
N VAL A 163 -31.60 7.49 -29.30
CA VAL A 163 -30.72 6.43 -29.77
C VAL A 163 -31.52 5.21 -30.22
N LEU A 164 -32.52 4.78 -29.44
CA LEU A 164 -33.36 3.63 -29.79
C LEU A 164 -34.15 3.88 -31.08
N ARG A 165 -34.81 5.04 -31.19
CA ARG A 165 -35.57 5.43 -32.39
C ARG A 165 -34.68 5.48 -33.62
N THR A 166 -33.52 6.13 -33.50
CA THR A 166 -32.55 6.25 -34.60
C THR A 166 -32.01 4.88 -35.01
N GLY A 167 -31.61 4.06 -34.05
CA GLY A 167 -31.12 2.70 -34.29
C GLY A 167 -32.17 1.82 -34.97
N ASN A 168 -33.43 1.87 -34.53
CA ASN A 168 -34.53 1.13 -35.17
C ASN A 168 -34.76 1.60 -36.60
N ARG A 169 -34.72 2.91 -36.86
CA ARG A 169 -34.87 3.47 -38.21
C ARG A 169 -33.73 3.05 -39.15
N MET A 170 -32.51 2.96 -38.65
CA MET A 170 -31.36 2.51 -39.44
C MET A 170 -31.38 1.01 -39.73
N ASN A 171 -31.99 0.21 -38.86
CA ASN A 171 -32.01 -1.25 -38.94
C ASN A 171 -33.33 -1.82 -39.50
N VAL A 172 -34.19 -0.99 -40.10
CA VAL A 172 -35.44 -1.44 -40.76
C VAL A 172 -35.11 -2.53 -41.80
N GLY A 173 -35.87 -3.63 -41.77
CA GLY A 173 -35.67 -4.76 -42.68
C GLY A 173 -34.52 -5.71 -42.30
N THR A 174 -33.87 -5.49 -41.16
CA THR A 174 -32.87 -6.41 -40.59
C THR A 174 -33.41 -7.09 -39.34
N ASN A 175 -32.74 -8.16 -38.88
CA ASN A 175 -33.03 -8.79 -37.59
C ASN A 175 -32.71 -7.92 -36.35
N ARG A 176 -32.18 -6.70 -36.56
CA ARG A 176 -31.90 -5.71 -35.52
C ARG A 176 -32.89 -4.54 -35.52
N GLY A 177 -33.89 -4.55 -36.39
CA GLY A 177 -34.99 -3.59 -36.38
C GLY A 177 -35.98 -3.84 -35.26
N GLU A 178 -36.85 -2.86 -34.97
CA GLU A 178 -37.94 -2.95 -33.98
C GLU A 178 -37.50 -3.39 -32.57
N ALA A 179 -36.26 -3.09 -32.19
CA ALA A 179 -35.76 -3.37 -30.86
C ALA A 179 -36.54 -2.56 -29.80
N LYS A 180 -36.78 -3.19 -28.64
CA LYS A 180 -37.41 -2.53 -27.48
C LYS A 180 -36.39 -1.88 -26.53
N ALA A 181 -35.13 -2.32 -26.60
CA ALA A 181 -34.05 -1.86 -25.77
C ALA A 181 -32.70 -2.15 -26.45
N PHE A 182 -31.64 -1.53 -25.95
CA PHE A 182 -30.26 -1.81 -26.35
C PHE A 182 -29.36 -1.83 -25.11
N LYS A 183 -28.19 -2.47 -25.22
CA LYS A 183 -27.18 -2.48 -24.15
C LYS A 183 -26.50 -1.11 -24.06
N LEU A 184 -26.27 -0.60 -22.84
CA LEU A 184 -25.66 0.73 -22.63
C LEU A 184 -24.29 0.90 -23.32
N ASP A 185 -23.50 -0.15 -23.49
CA ASP A 185 -22.23 -0.11 -24.24
C ASP A 185 -22.39 0.34 -25.70
N THR A 186 -23.61 0.33 -26.24
CA THR A 186 -23.93 0.88 -27.56
C THR A 186 -23.69 2.39 -27.61
N LEU A 187 -23.87 3.10 -26.48
CA LEU A 187 -23.63 4.54 -26.39
C LEU A 187 -22.18 4.90 -26.75
N LEU A 188 -21.23 4.04 -26.37
CA LEU A 188 -19.80 4.24 -26.69
C LEU A 188 -19.52 4.15 -28.19
N LYS A 189 -20.36 3.44 -28.95
CA LYS A 189 -20.18 3.20 -30.39
C LYS A 189 -20.79 4.28 -31.27
N LEU A 190 -21.58 5.20 -30.71
CA LEU A 190 -22.26 6.24 -31.48
C LEU A 190 -21.28 7.20 -32.18
N ALA A 191 -20.09 7.39 -31.60
CA ALA A 191 -19.04 8.20 -32.19
C ALA A 191 -18.33 7.49 -33.36
N ASP A 192 -18.36 6.16 -33.40
CA ASP A 192 -17.62 5.36 -34.38
C ASP A 192 -18.40 5.19 -35.69
N VAL A 193 -19.73 5.26 -35.64
CA VAL A 193 -20.59 5.13 -36.81
C VAL A 193 -20.63 6.45 -37.55
N LYS A 194 -20.04 6.50 -38.74
CA LYS A 194 -19.99 7.69 -39.60
C LYS A 194 -21.03 7.65 -40.71
N GLY A 195 -21.54 8.82 -41.09
CA GLY A 195 -22.35 9.02 -42.27
C GLY A 195 -21.54 8.91 -43.57
N ALA A 196 -22.24 8.97 -44.70
CA ALA A 196 -21.63 8.88 -46.03
C ALA A 196 -20.62 10.01 -46.32
N ASP A 197 -20.73 11.15 -45.62
CA ASP A 197 -19.80 12.26 -45.70
C ASP A 197 -18.46 12.00 -44.98
N GLY A 198 -18.36 10.93 -44.20
CA GLY A 198 -17.19 10.58 -43.37
C GLY A 198 -16.89 11.56 -42.24
N LYS A 199 -17.73 12.59 -42.05
CA LYS A 199 -17.52 13.70 -41.10
C LYS A 199 -18.54 13.68 -39.98
N THR A 200 -19.81 13.42 -40.30
CA THR A 200 -20.90 13.41 -39.33
C THR A 200 -21.01 12.02 -38.71
N THR A 201 -21.03 11.95 -37.38
CA THR A 201 -21.23 10.67 -36.67
C THR A 201 -22.69 10.49 -36.26
N LEU A 202 -23.06 9.25 -35.94
CA LEU A 202 -24.38 8.94 -35.40
C LEU A 202 -24.65 9.71 -34.10
N LEU A 203 -23.63 9.94 -33.28
CA LEU A 203 -23.75 10.78 -32.09
C LEU A 203 -24.17 12.23 -32.43
N HIS A 204 -23.59 12.85 -33.46
CA HIS A 204 -23.99 14.20 -33.89
C HIS A 204 -25.46 14.24 -34.32
N PHE A 205 -25.89 13.22 -35.07
CA PHE A 205 -27.28 13.12 -35.51
C PHE A 205 -28.25 12.92 -34.34
N VAL A 206 -27.93 12.03 -33.40
CA VAL A 206 -28.75 11.78 -32.20
C VAL A 206 -28.90 13.06 -31.37
N VAL A 207 -27.83 13.84 -31.19
CA VAL A 207 -27.89 15.12 -30.46
C VAL A 207 -28.78 16.13 -31.18
N GLN A 208 -28.70 16.23 -32.51
CA GLN A 208 -29.59 17.11 -33.30
C GLN A 208 -31.06 16.70 -33.15
N GLU A 209 -31.36 15.40 -33.19
CA GLU A 209 -32.72 14.89 -33.02
C GLU A 209 -33.26 15.09 -31.59
N MET A 210 -32.41 15.14 -30.57
CA MET A 210 -32.84 15.46 -29.20
C MET A 210 -33.23 16.92 -28.99
N ILE A 211 -32.72 17.83 -29.83
CA ILE A 211 -32.98 19.28 -29.75
C ILE A 211 -34.24 19.68 -30.55
N ARG A 212 -34.65 18.84 -31.50
CA ARG A 212 -35.89 18.99 -32.28
C ARG A 212 -37.11 18.59 -31.47
#